data_AF-X6P3B3-F1
#
_entry.id   AF-X6P3B3-F1
#
_cell.length_a   1.000
_cell.length_b   1.000
_cell.length_c   1.000
_cell.angle_alpha   90.00
_cell.angle_beta   90.00
_cell.angle_gamma   90.00
#
_symmetry.space_group_name_H-M   'P 1'
#
loop_
_entity.id
_entity.type
_entity.pdbx_description
1 polymer ?
#
loop_
_entity_poly.entity_id
_entity_poly.type
_entity_poly.pdbx_seq_one_letter_code
_entity_poly.pdbx_strand_id
1 'polypeptide(L)'
;MNKQFEKNMLLITGLNVVVMGMSYEGESDMYAYALLELNLLFTIVYFMEAMIKLIGFGGAQYFKNNWNRFEFAIMITTVAEVCLQQILDVASRDTVVMRVLRSFRALIVVRIIRRAGRLKILMKTLRLSLPSLAGVGGLLALVYFVFAILGMNLFGLVERHNCITYNANFETFWLSFLTMFSISTGINVACNIYIYIYKYDFFVFKLKKKKKKECV
;
A
#
# COMPACT_ATOMS: atom_id res chain seq x y z
N MET A 1 1.16 21.62 -25.22
CA MET A 1 1.39 22.34 -23.95
C MET A 1 2.85 22.77 -23.91
N ASN A 2 3.16 23.97 -23.39
CA ASN A 2 4.52 24.50 -23.40
C ASN A 2 5.43 23.70 -22.44
N LYS A 3 6.62 23.28 -22.90
CA LYS A 3 7.59 22.52 -22.09
C LYS A 3 7.99 23.29 -20.82
N GLN A 4 8.04 24.61 -20.88
CA GLN A 4 8.36 25.45 -19.73
C GLN A 4 7.28 25.38 -18.64
N PHE A 5 6.01 25.34 -19.04
CA PHE A 5 4.89 25.18 -18.11
C PHE A 5 4.96 23.82 -17.39
N GLU A 6 5.25 22.75 -18.12
CA GLU A 6 5.41 21.41 -17.54
C GLU A 6 6.56 21.33 -16.53
N LYS A 7 7.69 21.96 -16.84
CA LYS A 7 8.87 22.02 -15.95
C LYS A 7 8.55 22.79 -14.68
N ASN A 8 7.88 23.93 -14.79
CA ASN A 8 7.48 24.74 -13.63
C ASN A 8 6.50 23.97 -12.73
N MET A 9 5.49 23.32 -13.31
CA MET A 9 4.54 22.52 -12.54
C MET A 9 5.20 21.31 -11.87
N LEU A 10 6.21 20.70 -12.51
CA LEU A 10 6.98 19.62 -11.90
C LEU A 10 7.76 20.11 -10.68
N LEU A 11 8.37 21.29 -10.76
CA LEU A 11 9.10 21.89 -9.65
C LEU A 11 8.17 22.18 -8.46
N ILE A 12 6.98 22.73 -8.73
CA ILE A 12 5.95 22.97 -7.70
C ILE A 12 5.50 21.64 -7.06
N THR A 13 5.37 20.57 -7.85
CA THR A 13 5.09 19.22 -7.33
C THR A 13 6.20 18.67 -6.46
N GLY A 14 7.45 18.85 -6.85
CA GLY A 14 8.59 18.50 -6.01
C GLY A 14 8.58 19.23 -4.68
N LEU A 15 8.39 20.56 -4.70
CA LEU A 15 8.32 21.38 -3.49
C LEU A 15 7.18 20.95 -2.55
N ASN A 16 6.00 20.67 -3.08
CA ASN A 16 4.88 20.18 -2.28
C ASN A 16 5.21 18.84 -1.58
N VAL A 17 5.85 17.90 -2.29
CA VAL A 17 6.26 16.62 -1.70
C VAL A 17 7.29 16.84 -0.59
N VAL A 18 8.24 17.77 -0.77
CA VAL A 18 9.21 18.10 0.27
C VAL A 18 8.49 18.65 1.51
N VAL A 19 7.54 19.57 1.34
CA VAL A 19 6.76 20.16 2.44
C VAL A 19 5.95 19.10 3.18
N MET A 20 5.30 18.18 2.45
CA MET A 20 4.61 17.04 3.05
C MET A 20 5.58 16.12 3.83
N GLY A 21 6.85 16.06 3.43
CA GLY A 21 7.88 15.30 4.14
C GLY A 21 8.47 16.00 5.36
N MET A 22 8.16 17.28 5.59
CA MET A 22 8.66 18.03 6.74
C MET A 22 7.78 17.88 8.00
N SER A 23 6.56 17.36 7.86
CA SER A 23 5.67 17.12 9.01
C SER A 23 6.23 16.03 9.93
N TYR A 24 6.20 16.25 11.24
CA TYR A 24 6.67 15.29 12.25
C TYR A 24 5.71 15.18 13.43
N GLU A 25 5.78 14.07 14.16
CA GLU A 25 4.93 13.86 15.35
C GLU A 25 5.36 14.76 16.50
N GLY A 26 4.41 15.51 17.07
CA GLY A 26 4.67 16.45 18.17
C GLY A 26 5.11 17.85 17.72
N GLU A 27 4.86 18.22 16.47
CA GLU A 27 5.12 19.57 15.98
C GLU A 27 4.28 20.64 16.71
N SER A 28 4.86 21.84 16.89
CA SER A 28 4.15 22.96 17.50
C SER A 28 2.96 23.40 16.65
N ASP A 29 1.87 23.84 17.28
CA ASP A 29 0.64 24.27 16.57
C ASP A 29 0.92 25.30 15.47
N MET A 30 1.76 26.31 15.73
CA MET A 30 2.09 27.34 14.72
C MET A 30 2.76 26.74 13.47
N TYR A 31 3.62 25.74 13.64
CA TYR A 31 4.28 25.06 12.54
C TYR A 31 3.30 24.22 11.73
N ALA A 32 2.41 23.48 12.39
CA ALA A 32 1.34 22.72 11.74
C ALA A 32 0.43 23.63 10.91
N TYR A 33 0.05 24.80 11.45
CA TYR A 33 -0.73 25.80 10.72
C TYR A 33 0.02 26.34 9.50
N ALA A 34 1.32 26.65 9.63
CA ALA A 34 2.12 27.13 8.49
C ALA A 34 2.23 26.08 7.37
N LEU A 35 2.44 24.79 7.72
CA LEU A 35 2.44 23.70 6.75
C LEU A 35 1.07 23.50 6.10
N LEU A 36 -0.03 23.67 6.85
CA LEU A 36 -1.39 23.56 6.32
C LEU A 36 -1.67 24.65 5.27
N GLU A 37 -1.36 25.91 5.57
CA GLU A 37 -1.52 27.04 4.64
C GLU A 37 -0.70 26.83 3.35
N LEU A 38 0.51 26.32 3.49
CA LEU A 38 1.39 26.08 2.35
C LEU A 38 0.88 24.91 1.47
N ASN A 39 0.34 23.85 2.08
CA ASN A 39 -0.34 22.77 1.37
C ASN A 39 -1.63 23.25 0.65
N LEU A 40 -2.37 24.17 1.27
CA LEU A 40 -3.55 24.79 0.66
C LEU A 40 -3.15 25.58 -0.59
N LEU A 41 -2.10 26.39 -0.52
CA LEU A 41 -1.56 27.16 -1.65
C LEU A 41 -1.20 26.23 -2.83
N PHE A 42 -0.49 25.13 -2.56
CA PHE A 42 -0.18 24.17 -3.62
C PHE A 42 -1.42 23.52 -4.22
N THR A 43 -2.43 23.21 -3.40
CA THR A 43 -3.70 22.62 -3.85
C THR A 43 -4.43 23.55 -4.81
N ILE A 44 -4.49 24.85 -4.50
CA ILE A 44 -5.07 25.87 -5.38
C ILE A 44 -4.32 25.93 -6.72
N VAL A 45 -2.98 25.91 -6.68
CA VAL A 45 -2.16 25.93 -7.90
C VAL A 45 -2.42 24.69 -8.78
N TYR A 46 -2.56 23.49 -8.20
CA TYR A 46 -2.92 22.30 -8.98
C TYR A 46 -4.34 22.35 -9.53
N PHE A 47 -5.28 22.90 -8.77
CA PHE A 47 -6.64 23.10 -9.23
C PHE A 47 -6.66 24.01 -10.46
N MET A 48 -5.94 25.13 -10.41
CA MET A 48 -5.79 26.03 -11.55
C MET A 48 -5.13 25.34 -12.76
N GLU A 49 -4.05 24.57 -12.56
CA GLU A 49 -3.44 23.79 -13.65
C GLU A 49 -4.45 22.87 -14.34
N ALA A 50 -5.25 22.15 -13.54
CA ALA A 50 -6.24 21.23 -14.09
C ALA A 50 -7.35 21.97 -14.85
N MET A 51 -7.82 23.11 -14.36
CA MET A 51 -8.81 23.94 -15.04
C MET A 51 -8.26 24.47 -16.37
N ILE A 52 -7.03 24.99 -16.39
CA ILE A 52 -6.35 25.46 -17.61
C ILE A 52 -6.23 24.32 -18.63
N LYS A 53 -5.84 23.12 -18.20
CA LYS A 53 -5.77 21.95 -19.10
C LYS A 53 -7.15 21.53 -19.60
N LEU A 54 -8.17 21.57 -18.76
CA LEU A 54 -9.53 21.16 -19.12
C LEU A 54 -10.11 22.10 -20.18
N ILE A 55 -9.94 23.41 -20.01
CA ILE A 55 -10.38 24.43 -20.98
C ILE A 55 -9.52 24.36 -22.25
N GLY A 56 -8.20 24.24 -22.12
CA GLY A 56 -7.28 24.27 -23.26
C GLY A 56 -7.35 23.03 -24.17
N PHE A 57 -7.59 21.84 -23.63
CA PHE A 57 -7.76 20.62 -24.45
C PHE A 57 -9.22 20.34 -24.83
N GLY A 58 -10.18 20.92 -24.11
CA GLY A 58 -11.59 20.54 -24.16
C GLY A 58 -11.88 19.25 -23.37
N GLY A 59 -13.05 19.17 -22.74
CA GLY A 59 -13.42 18.06 -21.86
C GLY A 59 -13.31 16.68 -22.52
N ALA A 60 -13.80 16.54 -23.75
CA ALA A 60 -13.80 15.26 -24.47
C ALA A 60 -12.38 14.73 -24.73
N GLN A 61 -11.46 15.59 -25.17
CA GLN A 61 -10.07 15.20 -25.44
C GLN A 61 -9.27 15.03 -24.14
N TYR A 62 -9.58 15.82 -23.11
CA TYR A 62 -8.96 15.70 -21.79
C TYR A 62 -9.22 14.32 -21.18
N PHE A 63 -10.47 13.86 -21.17
CA PHE A 63 -10.85 12.57 -20.56
C PHE A 63 -10.50 11.35 -21.42
N LYS A 64 -10.21 11.53 -22.72
CA LYS A 64 -9.74 10.45 -23.60
C LYS A 64 -8.33 9.96 -23.23
N ASN A 65 -7.48 10.82 -22.65
CA ASN A 65 -6.15 10.45 -22.23
C ASN A 65 -6.15 9.89 -20.79
N ASN A 66 -5.81 8.60 -20.62
CA ASN A 66 -5.77 7.92 -19.33
C ASN A 66 -4.91 8.66 -18.28
N TRP A 67 -3.80 9.26 -18.71
CA TRP A 67 -2.94 9.99 -17.79
C TRP A 67 -3.58 11.28 -17.27
N ASN A 68 -4.32 12.00 -18.11
CA ASN A 68 -5.04 13.20 -17.69
C ASN A 68 -6.20 12.86 -16.75
N ARG A 69 -6.89 11.75 -17.02
CA ARG A 69 -7.92 11.21 -16.13
C ARG A 69 -7.35 10.86 -14.75
N PHE A 70 -6.19 10.22 -14.71
CA PHE A 70 -5.50 9.90 -13.45
C PHE A 70 -5.03 11.16 -12.70
N GLU A 71 -4.46 12.15 -13.40
CA GLU A 71 -4.07 13.43 -12.77
C GLU A 71 -5.28 14.17 -12.17
N PHE A 72 -6.43 14.12 -12.86
CA PHE A 72 -7.70 14.70 -12.40
C PHE A 72 -8.25 13.97 -11.18
N ALA A 73 -8.20 12.64 -11.16
CA ALA A 73 -8.60 11.85 -9.99
C ALA A 73 -7.74 12.19 -8.76
N ILE A 74 -6.43 12.31 -8.91
CA ILE A 74 -5.54 12.75 -7.83
C ILE A 74 -5.97 14.15 -7.34
N MET A 75 -6.22 15.09 -8.25
CA MET A 75 -6.64 16.43 -7.85
C MET A 75 -7.91 16.40 -6.99
N ILE A 76 -8.92 15.61 -7.39
CA ILE A 76 -10.15 15.45 -6.61
C ILE A 76 -9.84 14.93 -5.20
N THR A 77 -8.98 13.90 -5.08
CA THR A 77 -8.62 13.37 -3.75
C THR A 77 -7.92 14.41 -2.88
N THR A 78 -7.04 15.24 -3.45
CA THR A 78 -6.31 16.28 -2.71
C THR A 78 -7.25 17.40 -2.26
N VAL A 79 -8.19 17.82 -3.12
CA VAL A 79 -9.22 18.81 -2.77
C VAL A 79 -10.17 18.27 -1.70
N ALA A 80 -10.64 17.02 -1.86
CA ALA A 80 -11.53 16.38 -0.90
C ALA A 80 -10.90 16.27 0.49
N GLU A 81 -9.60 15.96 0.56
CA GLU A 81 -8.86 15.90 1.81
C GLU A 81 -8.80 17.27 2.50
N VAL A 82 -8.47 18.35 1.76
CA VAL A 82 -8.43 19.71 2.31
C VAL A 82 -9.81 20.17 2.78
N CYS A 83 -10.86 19.91 1.99
CA CYS A 83 -12.24 20.22 2.37
C CYS A 83 -12.65 19.49 3.66
N LEU A 84 -12.33 18.20 3.78
CA LEU A 84 -12.65 17.42 4.98
C LEU A 84 -11.85 17.89 6.20
N GLN A 85 -10.61 18.33 6.03
CA GLN A 85 -9.82 18.92 7.13
C GLN A 85 -10.42 20.21 7.68
N GLN A 86 -11.12 20.99 6.84
CA GLN A 86 -11.80 22.22 7.26
C GLN A 86 -13.18 21.99 7.86
N ILE A 87 -13.91 20.97 7.42
CA ILE A 87 -15.26 20.67 7.89
C ILE A 87 -15.24 19.84 9.18
N LEU A 88 -14.27 18.94 9.34
CA LEU A 88 -14.19 18.06 10.50
C LEU A 88 -13.51 18.75 11.69
N ASP A 89 -14.24 18.80 12.81
CA ASP A 89 -13.71 19.27 14.09
C ASP A 89 -12.48 18.45 14.51
N VAL A 90 -11.60 19.10 15.29
CA VAL A 90 -10.32 18.55 15.76
C VAL A 90 -10.48 17.17 16.40
N ALA A 91 -11.59 16.92 17.11
CA ALA A 91 -11.93 15.65 17.75
C ALA A 91 -12.18 14.47 16.78
N SER A 92 -12.41 14.73 15.49
CA SER A 92 -12.73 13.72 14.46
C SER A 92 -11.66 13.56 13.38
N ARG A 93 -10.49 14.17 13.57
CA ARG A 93 -9.37 14.14 12.60
C ARG A 93 -8.67 12.79 12.47
N ASP A 94 -8.80 11.90 13.46
CA ASP A 94 -8.15 10.57 13.48
C ASP A 94 -9.04 9.40 13.01
N THR A 95 -10.09 9.73 12.25
CA THR A 95 -10.91 8.71 11.59
C THR A 95 -10.08 7.92 10.57
N VAL A 96 -10.48 6.66 10.36
CA VAL A 96 -9.88 5.79 9.33
C VAL A 96 -9.92 6.45 7.95
N VAL A 97 -11.00 7.20 7.67
CA VAL A 97 -11.18 7.94 6.41
C VAL A 97 -10.06 8.95 6.18
N MET A 98 -9.71 9.75 7.19
CA MET A 98 -8.62 10.73 7.10
C MET A 98 -7.27 10.07 6.85
N ARG A 99 -6.99 8.92 7.49
CA ARG A 99 -5.76 8.14 7.23
C ARG A 99 -5.67 7.63 5.79
N VAL A 100 -6.78 7.15 5.24
CA VAL A 100 -6.83 6.67 3.86
C VAL A 100 -6.65 7.83 2.89
N LEU A 101 -7.30 8.98 3.12
CA LEU A 101 -7.14 10.18 2.30
C LEU A 101 -5.70 10.71 2.32
N ARG A 102 -5.06 10.76 3.49
CA ARG A 102 -3.64 11.10 3.61
C ARG A 102 -2.75 10.14 2.80
N SER A 103 -3.05 8.85 2.81
CA SER A 103 -2.32 7.85 2.02
C SER A 103 -2.39 8.11 0.50
N PHE A 104 -3.51 8.64 0.00
CA PHE A 104 -3.66 8.97 -1.42
C PHE A 104 -2.72 10.10 -1.88
N ARG A 105 -2.18 10.92 -0.97
CA ARG A 105 -1.14 11.92 -1.32
C ARG A 105 0.10 11.28 -1.93
N ALA A 106 0.43 10.03 -1.56
CA ALA A 106 1.55 9.30 -2.16
C ALA A 106 1.40 9.15 -3.69
N LEU A 107 0.17 9.18 -4.22
CA LEU A 107 -0.08 9.14 -5.66
C LEU A 107 0.43 10.39 -6.40
N ILE A 108 0.68 11.51 -5.71
CA ILE A 108 1.27 12.71 -6.31
C ILE A 108 2.65 12.40 -6.90
N VAL A 109 3.42 11.47 -6.31
CA VAL A 109 4.72 11.02 -6.84
C VAL A 109 4.59 10.45 -8.26
N VAL A 110 3.44 9.87 -8.60
CA VAL A 110 3.17 9.37 -9.96
C VAL A 110 3.15 10.52 -10.99
N ARG A 111 2.77 11.75 -10.59
CA ARG A 111 2.85 12.92 -11.49
C ARG A 111 4.31 13.23 -11.87
N ILE A 112 5.25 13.06 -10.94
CA ILE A 112 6.69 13.20 -11.19
C ILE A 112 7.14 12.13 -12.20
N ILE A 113 6.73 10.88 -11.99
CA ILE A 113 7.05 9.75 -12.88
C ILE A 113 6.51 9.98 -14.30
N ARG A 114 5.29 10.51 -14.44
CA ARG A 114 4.70 10.83 -15.75
C ARG A 114 5.51 11.88 -16.51
N ARG A 115 6.09 12.86 -15.82
CA ARG A 115 6.82 13.97 -16.46
C ARG A 115 8.28 13.59 -16.75
N ALA A 116 8.86 12.70 -15.94
CA ALA A 116 10.18 12.14 -16.19
C ALA A 116 10.18 11.17 -17.39
N GLY A 117 10.74 11.60 -18.52
CA GLY A 117 10.83 10.80 -19.74
C GLY A 117 11.49 9.43 -19.56
N ARG A 118 12.55 9.36 -18.74
CA ARG A 118 13.25 8.10 -18.43
C ARG A 118 12.38 7.12 -17.62
N LEU A 119 11.64 7.61 -16.64
CA LEU A 119 10.78 6.75 -15.79
C LEU A 119 9.57 6.20 -16.56
N LYS A 120 9.09 6.92 -17.60
CA LYS A 120 8.05 6.39 -18.50
C LYS A 120 8.49 5.13 -19.26
N ILE A 121 9.78 5.04 -19.62
CA ILE A 121 10.34 3.84 -20.27
C ILE A 121 10.35 2.67 -19.28
N LEU A 122 10.73 2.92 -18.02
CA LEU A 122 10.68 1.91 -16.95
C LEU A 122 9.24 1.43 -16.70
N MET A 123 8.27 2.35 -16.62
CA MET A 123 6.87 1.96 -16.47
C MET A 123 6.33 1.16 -17.67
N LYS A 124 6.79 1.48 -18.89
CA LYS A 124 6.43 0.73 -20.10
C LYS A 124 7.02 -0.68 -20.06
N THR A 125 8.30 -0.82 -19.72
CA THR A 125 8.97 -2.13 -19.61
C THR A 125 8.35 -2.98 -18.50
N LEU A 126 8.07 -2.38 -17.34
CA LEU A 126 7.35 -3.04 -16.25
C LEU A 126 5.97 -3.54 -16.69
N ARG A 127 5.21 -2.71 -17.42
CA ARG A 127 3.91 -3.13 -17.95
C ARG A 127 4.03 -4.29 -18.94
N LEU A 128 5.08 -4.30 -19.75
CA LEU A 128 5.35 -5.38 -20.71
C LEU A 128 5.75 -6.69 -20.01
N SER A 129 6.42 -6.63 -18.85
CA SER A 129 6.81 -7.82 -18.08
C SER A 129 5.72 -8.36 -17.16
N LEU A 130 4.74 -7.54 -16.77
CA LEU A 130 3.59 -7.95 -15.93
C LEU A 130 2.88 -9.23 -16.42
N PRO A 131 2.50 -9.39 -17.71
CA PRO A 131 1.82 -10.61 -18.15
C PRO A 131 2.69 -11.87 -18.01
N SER A 132 3.99 -11.77 -18.28
CA SER A 132 4.92 -12.89 -18.10
C SER A 132 5.08 -13.25 -16.62
N LEU A 133 5.17 -12.24 -15.74
CA LEU A 133 5.19 -12.44 -14.29
C LEU A 133 3.89 -13.05 -13.76
N ALA A 134 2.74 -12.72 -14.34
CA ALA A 134 1.45 -13.26 -13.93
C ALA A 134 1.38 -14.78 -14.13
N GLY A 135 1.98 -15.33 -15.18
CA GLY A 135 2.05 -16.78 -15.40
C GLY A 135 2.85 -17.50 -14.30
N VAL A 136 4.04 -17.01 -13.99
CA VAL A 136 4.90 -17.56 -12.92
C VAL A 136 4.25 -17.36 -11.55
N GLY A 137 3.68 -16.17 -11.31
CA GLY A 137 2.96 -15.84 -10.08
C GLY A 137 1.73 -16.73 -9.87
N GLY A 138 1.00 -17.08 -10.93
CA GLY A 138 -0.13 -18.01 -10.86
C GLY A 138 0.29 -19.42 -10.45
N LEU A 139 1.40 -19.93 -11.02
CA LEU A 139 1.97 -21.22 -10.62
C LEU A 139 2.39 -21.19 -9.14
N LEU A 140 3.10 -20.14 -8.70
CA LEU A 140 3.49 -19.97 -7.30
C LEU A 140 2.27 -19.88 -6.37
N ALA A 141 1.22 -19.16 -6.76
CA ALA A 141 0.00 -19.07 -5.98
C ALA A 141 -0.71 -20.42 -5.85
N LEU A 142 -0.72 -21.25 -6.90
CA LEU A 142 -1.25 -22.62 -6.84
C LEU A 142 -0.44 -23.48 -5.87
N VAL A 143 0.88 -23.38 -5.91
CA VAL A 143 1.76 -24.07 -4.97
C VAL A 143 1.45 -23.64 -3.53
N TYR A 144 1.38 -22.33 -3.27
CA TYR A 144 1.01 -21.80 -1.94
C TYR A 144 -0.39 -22.23 -1.51
N PHE A 145 -1.34 -22.36 -2.43
CA PHE A 145 -2.70 -22.82 -2.14
C PHE A 145 -2.72 -24.24 -1.59
N VAL A 146 -2.05 -25.18 -2.28
CA VAL A 146 -1.97 -26.58 -1.84
C VAL A 146 -1.26 -26.68 -0.48
N PHE A 147 -0.12 -26.00 -0.32
CA PHE A 147 0.63 -26.01 0.92
C PHE A 147 -0.08 -25.29 2.07
N ALA A 148 -0.89 -24.25 1.80
CA ALA A 148 -1.70 -23.59 2.82
C ALA A 148 -2.76 -24.52 3.39
N ILE A 149 -3.45 -25.30 2.53
CA ILE A 149 -4.45 -26.29 3.00
C ILE A 149 -3.78 -27.39 3.82
N LEU A 150 -2.65 -27.94 3.35
CA LEU A 150 -1.87 -28.90 4.12
C LEU A 150 -1.41 -28.30 5.46
N GLY A 151 -0.93 -27.06 5.44
CA GLY A 151 -0.49 -26.32 6.62
C GLY A 151 -1.60 -26.14 7.64
N MET A 152 -2.84 -25.83 7.23
CA MET A 152 -3.98 -25.76 8.14
C MET A 152 -4.28 -27.09 8.81
N ASN A 153 -4.28 -28.18 8.03
CA ASN A 153 -4.59 -29.51 8.56
C ASN A 153 -3.52 -30.05 9.51
N LEU A 154 -2.26 -29.69 9.29
CA LEU A 154 -1.14 -30.16 10.10
C LEU A 154 -0.85 -29.24 11.28
N PHE A 155 -0.88 -27.93 11.06
CA PHE A 155 -0.34 -26.93 11.99
C PHE A 155 -1.39 -25.97 12.54
N GLY A 156 -2.67 -26.08 12.15
CA GLY A 156 -3.73 -25.18 12.59
C GLY A 156 -4.04 -25.23 14.09
N LEU A 157 -3.61 -26.28 14.80
CA LEU A 157 -3.79 -26.44 16.25
C LEU A 157 -2.52 -26.18 17.06
N VAL A 158 -1.43 -25.77 16.42
CA VAL A 158 -0.17 -25.52 17.12
C VAL A 158 -0.28 -24.25 17.95
N GLU A 159 -0.08 -24.38 19.26
CA GLU A 159 -0.11 -23.24 20.18
C GLU A 159 0.91 -22.17 19.78
N ARG A 160 0.45 -20.91 19.74
CA ARG A 160 1.26 -19.74 19.40
C ARG A 160 2.41 -19.56 20.38
N HIS A 161 3.64 -19.39 19.88
CA HIS A 161 4.79 -19.06 20.72
C HIS A 161 5.86 -18.31 19.93
N ASN A 162 6.52 -17.34 20.57
CA ASN A 162 7.58 -16.46 20.04
C ASN A 162 7.29 -15.87 18.64
N CYS A 163 7.56 -16.65 17.59
CA CYS A 163 7.48 -16.21 16.19
C CYS A 163 6.17 -16.55 15.48
N ILE A 164 5.29 -17.36 16.10
CA ILE A 164 3.93 -17.54 15.61
C ILE A 164 3.09 -16.38 16.16
N THR A 165 3.06 -15.28 15.41
CA THR A 165 2.29 -14.07 15.74
C THR A 165 0.83 -14.21 15.27
N TYR A 166 -0.07 -13.36 15.78
CA TYR A 166 -1.45 -13.25 15.32
C TYR A 166 -1.59 -13.13 13.79
N ASN A 167 -0.62 -12.47 13.13
CA ASN A 167 -0.62 -12.24 11.68
C ASN A 167 0.17 -13.30 10.88
N ALA A 168 0.73 -14.33 11.52
CA ALA A 168 1.58 -15.34 10.88
C ALA A 168 1.35 -16.73 11.50
N ASN A 169 0.27 -17.40 11.09
CA ASN A 169 -0.12 -18.72 11.59
C ASN A 169 -0.91 -19.52 10.54
N PHE A 170 -1.18 -20.80 10.85
CA PHE A 170 -1.94 -21.72 10.00
C PHE A 170 -3.39 -21.95 10.46
N GLU A 171 -4.00 -21.02 11.23
CA GLU A 171 -5.36 -21.23 11.76
C GLU A 171 -6.45 -21.02 10.71
N THR A 172 -6.25 -20.05 9.81
CA THR A 172 -7.19 -19.77 8.72
C THR A 172 -6.49 -19.84 7.37
N PHE A 173 -7.27 -20.03 6.32
CA PHE A 173 -6.74 -20.17 4.97
C PHE A 173 -5.92 -18.96 4.52
N TRP A 174 -6.43 -17.74 4.74
CA TRP A 174 -5.76 -16.51 4.30
C TRP A 174 -4.43 -16.30 5.03
N LEU A 175 -4.41 -16.50 6.34
CA LEU A 175 -3.19 -16.42 7.14
C LEU A 175 -2.18 -17.51 6.73
N SER A 176 -2.65 -18.73 6.46
CA SER A 176 -1.82 -19.83 5.97
C SER A 176 -1.17 -19.52 4.62
N PHE A 177 -1.95 -18.95 3.70
CA PHE A 177 -1.48 -18.53 2.38
C PHE A 177 -0.43 -17.41 2.48
N LEU A 178 -0.69 -16.37 3.28
CA LEU A 178 0.27 -15.29 3.55
C LEU A 178 1.52 -15.77 4.28
N THR A 179 1.38 -16.76 5.16
CA THR A 179 2.51 -17.38 5.85
C THR A 179 3.37 -18.16 4.86
N MET A 180 2.79 -18.89 3.91
CA MET A 180 3.53 -19.55 2.82
C MET A 180 4.27 -18.56 1.92
N PHE A 181 3.63 -17.44 1.58
CA PHE A 181 4.28 -16.34 0.86
C PHE A 181 5.46 -15.74 1.64
N SER A 182 5.27 -15.51 2.94
CA SER A 182 6.32 -14.99 3.84
C SER A 182 7.50 -15.96 3.95
N ILE A 183 7.22 -17.26 4.00
CA ILE A 183 8.27 -18.30 4.02
C ILE A 183 9.03 -18.31 2.70
N SER A 184 8.35 -18.25 1.55
CA SER A 184 9.04 -18.26 0.24
C SER A 184 9.88 -17.00 0.00
N THR A 185 9.53 -15.87 0.60
CA THR A 185 10.30 -14.63 0.53
C THR A 185 11.48 -14.57 1.52
N GLY A 186 11.66 -15.61 2.36
CA GLY A 186 12.76 -15.67 3.32
C GLY A 186 12.46 -14.97 4.66
N ILE A 187 11.26 -14.43 4.86
CA ILE A 187 10.91 -13.67 6.05
C ILE A 187 10.57 -14.63 7.19
N ASN A 188 11.36 -14.58 8.28
CA ASN A 188 11.15 -15.37 9.51
C ASN A 188 11.10 -16.90 9.30
N VAL A 189 11.70 -17.41 8.22
CA VAL A 189 11.69 -18.83 7.83
C VAL A 189 12.27 -19.72 8.92
N ALA A 190 13.43 -19.35 9.47
CA ALA A 190 14.11 -20.14 10.50
C ALA A 190 13.23 -20.33 11.74
N CYS A 191 12.51 -19.29 12.17
CA CYS A 191 11.68 -19.39 13.36
C CYS A 191 10.36 -20.11 13.10
N ASN A 192 9.72 -19.90 11.94
CA ASN A 192 8.52 -20.65 11.56
C ASN A 192 8.81 -22.15 11.45
N ILE A 193 9.86 -22.53 10.72
CA ILE A 193 10.22 -23.95 10.52
C ILE A 193 10.61 -24.61 11.85
N TYR A 194 11.43 -23.96 12.67
CA TYR A 194 11.88 -24.54 13.94
C TYR A 194 10.71 -24.82 14.89
N ILE A 195 9.77 -23.88 15.03
CA ILE A 195 8.62 -24.06 15.93
C ILE A 195 7.66 -25.11 15.38
N TYR A 196 7.36 -25.12 14.08
CA TYR A 196 6.44 -26.12 13.52
C TYR A 196 7.04 -27.53 13.57
N ILE A 197 8.33 -27.73 13.33
CA ILE A 197 8.96 -29.06 13.42
C ILE A 197 9.00 -29.55 14.88
N TYR A 198 9.57 -28.77 15.81
CA TYR A 198 9.73 -29.21 17.20
C TYR A 198 8.39 -29.36 17.94
N LYS A 199 7.43 -28.47 17.67
CA LYS A 199 6.15 -28.45 18.40
C LYS A 199 5.15 -29.42 17.81
N TYR A 200 5.21 -29.71 16.49
CA TYR A 200 4.41 -30.78 15.89
C TYR A 200 4.82 -32.14 16.44
N ASP A 201 6.12 -32.43 16.55
CA ASP A 201 6.60 -33.71 17.09
C ASP A 201 6.21 -33.88 18.57
N PHE A 202 6.33 -32.81 19.36
CA PHE A 202 5.85 -32.79 20.74
C PHE A 202 4.32 -32.96 20.86
N PHE A 203 3.53 -32.35 19.97
CA PHE A 203 2.08 -32.49 19.95
C PHE A 203 1.65 -33.91 19.56
N VAL A 204 2.26 -34.51 18.53
CA VAL A 204 2.03 -35.90 18.14
C VAL A 204 2.43 -36.86 19.28
N PHE A 205 3.52 -36.59 19.98
CA PHE A 205 3.90 -37.35 21.17
C PHE A 205 2.86 -37.24 22.29
N LYS A 206 2.31 -36.05 22.55
CA LYS A 206 1.27 -35.81 23.55
C LYS A 206 -0.05 -36.50 23.18
N LEU A 207 -0.43 -36.50 21.90
CA LEU A 207 -1.57 -37.26 21.38
C LEU A 207 -1.39 -38.78 21.54
N LYS A 208 -0.21 -39.32 21.22
CA LYS A 208 0.11 -40.73 21.47
C LYS A 208 0.00 -41.08 22.95
N LYS A 209 0.47 -40.21 23.84
CA LYS A 209 0.37 -40.41 25.31
C LYS A 209 -1.08 -40.34 25.81
N LYS A 210 -1.92 -39.51 25.21
CA LYS A 210 -3.34 -39.35 25.59
C LYS A 210 -4.18 -40.55 25.14
N LYS A 211 -4.01 -41.01 23.89
CA LYS A 211 -4.64 -42.25 23.39
C LYS A 211 -4.23 -43.48 24.21
N LYS A 212 -2.98 -43.56 24.66
CA LYS A 212 -2.50 -44.69 25.48
C LYS A 212 -3.09 -44.72 26.90
N LYS A 213 -3.67 -43.61 27.38
CA LYS A 213 -4.36 -43.53 28.68
C LYS A 213 -5.87 -43.78 28.60
N GLU A 214 -6.46 -43.70 27.41
CA GLU A 214 -7.90 -43.99 27.18
C GLU A 214 -8.15 -45.46 26.80
N CYS A 215 -7.09 -46.23 26.48
CA CYS A 215 -7.17 -47.67 26.18
C CYS A 215 -6.80 -48.59 27.38
N VAL A 216 -6.82 -48.06 28.60
CA VAL A 216 -6.70 -48.80 29.88
C VAL A 216 -7.92 -48.46 30.72
#